data_AF-A0A544YJ74-F1
#
_entry.id   AF-A0A544YJ74-F1
#
_cell.length_a   1.000
_cell.length_b   1.000
_cell.length_c   1.000
_cell.angle_alpha   90.00
_cell.angle_beta   90.00
_cell.angle_gamma   90.00
#
_symmetry.space_group_name_H-M   'P 1'
#
loop_
_entity.id
_entity.type
_entity.pdbx_description
1 polymer ?
#
loop_
_entity_poly.entity_id
_entity_poly.type
_entity_poly.pdbx_seq_one_letter_code
_entity_poly.pdbx_strand_id
1 'polypeptide(L)'
;MFYWVVKAILWPILRFVFRPWAEGVENVPKEGPVILAGNHLSFADHFFGAGFLPRKVISLGKAEYFTGRGLKGVVSRAFFSGVGTVPIDRSGGKASEAALRTGLRILRERQVLGIYPEGTRSPDGRLYKGKTGVARLALESRAPVIPWAMVNTFEMMPPGRLIPRFGIRPGVRYGKPLDFSRYYGMENDRLVLRAVTDEIMYALMELSGQEYVDKYAAAAKTETTRAAREKS
;
A
#
# COMPACT_ATOMS: atom_id res chain seq x y z
N MET A 1 -7.44 19.85 2.91
CA MET A 1 -8.90 20.03 2.77
C MET A 1 -9.56 19.01 1.87
N PHE A 2 -9.21 18.92 0.59
CA PHE A 2 -9.94 18.07 -0.36
C PHE A 2 -10.04 16.57 0.01
N TYR A 3 -8.96 15.96 0.51
CA TYR A 3 -8.99 14.58 1.02
C TYR A 3 -10.08 14.34 2.06
N TRP A 4 -10.23 15.26 3.01
CA TRP A 4 -11.19 15.13 4.09
C TRP A 4 -12.64 15.25 3.59
N VAL A 5 -12.89 16.10 2.60
CA VAL A 5 -14.20 16.21 1.95
C VAL A 5 -14.55 14.91 1.23
N VAL A 6 -13.62 14.40 0.41
CA VAL A 6 -13.82 13.12 -0.30
C VAL A 6 -14.04 11.99 0.68
N LYS A 7 -13.25 11.89 1.75
CA LYS A 7 -13.44 10.89 2.79
C LYS A 7 -14.79 11.03 3.50
N ALA A 8 -15.20 12.25 3.87
CA ALA A 8 -16.46 12.49 4.56
C ALA A 8 -17.70 12.09 3.73
N ILE A 9 -17.62 12.19 2.40
CA ILE A 9 -18.70 11.79 1.49
C ILE A 9 -18.62 10.30 1.16
N LEU A 10 -17.45 9.82 0.74
CA LEU A 10 -17.28 8.47 0.22
C LEU A 10 -17.33 7.41 1.33
N TRP A 11 -16.74 7.69 2.50
CA TRP A 11 -16.62 6.70 3.56
C TRP A 11 -17.96 6.23 4.13
N PRO A 12 -18.95 7.10 4.44
CA PRO A 12 -20.28 6.66 4.85
C PRO A 12 -20.96 5.75 3.81
N ILE A 13 -20.84 6.07 2.52
CA ILE A 13 -21.39 5.25 1.43
C ILE A 13 -20.73 3.88 1.42
N LEU A 14 -19.39 3.82 1.47
CA LEU A 14 -18.66 2.56 1.50
C LEU A 14 -18.99 1.74 2.76
N ARG A 15 -19.19 2.40 3.91
CA ARG A 15 -19.60 1.74 5.15
C ARG A 15 -20.97 1.10 5.05
N PHE A 16 -21.93 1.81 4.45
CA PHE A 16 -23.28 1.33 4.25
C PHE A 16 -23.33 0.15 3.28
N VAL A 17 -22.68 0.28 2.11
CA VAL A 17 -22.73 -0.71 1.03
C VAL A 17 -21.93 -1.96 1.34
N PHE A 18 -20.69 -1.82 1.84
CA PHE A 18 -19.75 -2.94 1.98
C PHE A 18 -19.60 -3.45 3.42
N ARG A 19 -20.11 -2.72 4.41
CA ARG A 19 -20.03 -3.08 5.84
C ARG A 19 -18.62 -3.50 6.26
N PRO A 20 -17.58 -2.69 5.93
CA PRO A 20 -16.20 -3.05 6.17
C PRO A 20 -15.92 -3.18 7.67
N TRP A 21 -14.87 -3.91 8.04
CA TRP A 21 -14.44 -4.08 9.42
C TRP A 21 -12.96 -3.77 9.59
N ALA A 22 -12.55 -3.50 10.83
CA ALA A 22 -11.15 -3.28 11.16
C ALA A 22 -10.81 -3.81 12.55
N GLU A 23 -9.57 -4.25 12.71
CA GLU A 23 -8.98 -4.73 13.97
C GLU A 23 -7.63 -4.05 14.21
N GLY A 24 -7.30 -3.70 15.46
CA GLY A 24 -5.99 -3.16 15.82
C GLY A 24 -5.76 -1.69 15.42
N VAL A 25 -6.81 -0.93 15.10
CA VAL A 25 -6.72 0.49 14.70
C VAL A 25 -5.93 1.33 15.71
N GLU A 26 -6.04 0.98 17.00
CA GLU A 26 -5.33 1.56 18.13
C GLU A 26 -3.79 1.42 18.04
N ASN A 27 -3.27 0.46 17.28
CA ASN A 27 -1.83 0.29 17.07
C ASN A 27 -1.23 1.40 16.20
N VAL A 28 -2.07 2.17 15.49
CA VAL A 28 -1.60 3.26 14.62
C VAL A 28 -1.45 4.55 15.45
N PRO A 29 -0.22 5.11 15.56
CA PRO A 29 -0.02 6.35 16.29
C PRO A 29 -0.89 7.49 15.78
N LYS A 30 -1.52 8.23 16.71
CA LYS A 30 -2.40 9.37 16.40
C LYS A 30 -1.64 10.55 15.79
N GLU A 31 -0.35 10.65 16.08
CA GLU A 31 0.53 11.74 15.65
C GLU A 31 1.90 11.21 15.21
N GLY A 32 2.71 12.07 14.60
CA GLY A 32 4.06 11.73 14.16
C GLY A 32 4.11 10.90 12.88
N PRO A 33 5.32 10.66 12.35
CA PRO A 33 5.49 9.85 11.14
C PRO A 33 5.06 8.41 11.39
N VAL A 34 4.44 7.78 10.38
CA VAL A 34 4.06 6.36 10.43
C VAL A 34 4.23 5.76 9.05
N ILE A 35 4.81 4.56 8.97
CA ILE A 35 4.80 3.74 7.75
C ILE A 35 3.74 2.66 7.94
N LEU A 36 2.69 2.69 7.13
CA LEU A 36 1.73 1.60 7.00
C LEU A 36 2.20 0.69 5.86
N ALA A 37 2.83 -0.43 6.20
CA ALA A 37 3.35 -1.38 5.22
C ALA A 37 2.35 -2.53 5.05
N GLY A 38 1.85 -2.79 3.84
CA GLY A 38 0.76 -3.76 3.63
C GLY A 38 0.92 -4.71 2.45
N ASN A 39 0.14 -5.78 2.50
CA ASN A 39 -0.17 -6.58 1.32
C ASN A 39 -1.04 -5.76 0.35
N HIS A 40 -0.94 -6.03 -0.95
CA HIS A 40 -1.71 -5.32 -1.95
C HIS A 40 -2.56 -6.27 -2.77
N LEU A 41 -3.86 -6.22 -2.58
CA LEU A 41 -4.82 -7.15 -3.17
C LEU A 41 -5.68 -6.49 -4.25
N SER A 42 -6.14 -5.27 -3.98
CA SER A 42 -7.10 -4.57 -4.82
C SER A 42 -6.76 -3.10 -4.98
N PHE A 43 -7.35 -2.47 -5.99
CA PHE A 43 -7.39 -1.01 -6.00
C PHE A 43 -8.12 -0.46 -4.75
N ALA A 44 -9.10 -1.22 -4.27
CA ALA A 44 -9.95 -0.85 -3.15
C ALA A 44 -9.22 -0.72 -1.81
N ASP A 45 -8.03 -1.30 -1.68
CA ASP A 45 -7.18 -1.26 -0.47
C ASP A 45 -6.95 0.19 0.01
N HIS A 46 -6.80 1.13 -0.92
CA HIS A 46 -6.57 2.54 -0.60
C HIS A 46 -7.76 3.21 0.10
N PHE A 47 -8.99 2.71 -0.11
CA PHE A 47 -10.18 3.22 0.57
C PHE A 47 -10.37 2.55 1.93
N PHE A 48 -10.37 1.21 1.94
CA PHE A 48 -10.67 0.46 3.15
C PHE A 48 -9.53 0.55 4.17
N GLY A 49 -8.29 0.48 3.71
CA GLY A 49 -7.07 0.67 4.52
C GLY A 49 -7.02 2.02 5.23
N ALA A 50 -7.40 3.10 4.55
CA ALA A 50 -7.33 4.45 5.13
C ALA A 50 -8.64 4.89 5.81
N GLY A 51 -9.76 4.22 5.54
CA GLY A 51 -11.10 4.63 5.95
C GLY A 51 -11.27 4.69 7.46
N PHE A 52 -10.74 3.70 8.18
CA PHE A 52 -10.85 3.58 9.64
C PHE A 52 -9.95 4.53 10.43
N LEU A 53 -8.92 5.10 9.80
CA LEU A 53 -7.94 5.93 10.50
C LEU A 53 -8.41 7.38 10.63
N PRO A 54 -8.22 8.05 11.77
CA PRO A 54 -8.48 9.48 11.90
C PRO A 54 -7.37 10.34 11.26
N ARG A 55 -6.48 9.73 10.47
CA ARG A 55 -5.34 10.36 9.82
C ARG A 55 -5.43 10.22 8.30
N LYS A 56 -4.90 11.22 7.59
CA LYS A 56 -4.71 11.12 6.15
C LYS A 56 -3.56 10.16 5.85
N VAL A 57 -3.86 9.04 5.20
CA VAL A 57 -2.84 8.13 4.65
C VAL A 57 -2.44 8.63 3.27
N ILE A 58 -1.13 8.74 3.04
CA ILE A 58 -0.57 9.19 1.78
C ILE A 58 0.09 8.03 1.07
N SER A 59 -0.33 7.76 -0.17
CA SER A 59 0.25 6.70 -1.00
C SER A 59 0.97 7.30 -2.21
N LEU A 60 1.95 6.58 -2.74
CA LEU A 60 2.69 7.01 -3.93
C LEU A 60 2.07 6.39 -5.19
N GLY A 61 1.60 7.21 -6.12
CA GLY A 61 0.95 6.78 -7.35
C GLY A 61 1.70 7.20 -8.61
N LYS A 62 1.38 6.54 -9.72
CA LYS A 62 1.92 6.86 -11.05
C LYS A 62 1.66 8.33 -11.41
N ALA A 63 2.68 9.05 -11.87
CA ALA A 63 2.56 10.46 -12.26
C ALA A 63 1.52 10.67 -13.38
N GLU A 64 1.31 9.66 -14.24
CA GLU A 64 0.35 9.65 -15.33
C GLU A 64 -1.09 9.83 -14.87
N TYR A 65 -1.40 9.48 -13.62
CA TYR A 65 -2.70 9.75 -13.01
C TYR A 65 -2.99 11.25 -12.83
N PHE A 66 -1.95 12.08 -12.85
CA PHE A 66 -2.00 13.51 -12.55
C PHE A 66 -1.68 14.39 -13.76
N THR A 67 -1.07 13.84 -14.82
CA THR A 67 -0.61 14.59 -16.00
C THR A 67 -1.50 14.42 -17.23
N GLY A 68 -2.58 13.63 -17.14
CA GLY A 68 -3.57 13.49 -18.20
C GLY A 68 -4.18 14.84 -18.62
N ARG A 69 -4.45 15.02 -19.92
CA ARG A 69 -5.07 16.23 -20.48
C ARG A 69 -6.59 16.10 -20.59
N GLY A 70 -7.29 17.24 -20.66
CA GLY A 70 -8.74 17.32 -20.82
C GLY A 70 -9.53 16.92 -19.57
N LEU A 71 -10.86 16.79 -19.71
CA LEU A 71 -11.77 16.52 -18.59
C LEU A 71 -11.44 15.20 -17.85
N LYS A 72 -11.09 14.14 -18.60
CA LYS A 72 -10.65 12.86 -18.03
C LYS A 72 -9.41 13.02 -17.15
N GLY A 73 -8.45 13.85 -17.57
CA GLY A 73 -7.25 14.17 -16.80
C GLY A 73 -7.55 14.93 -15.52
N VAL A 74 -8.45 15.93 -15.58
CA VAL A 74 -8.91 16.69 -14.41
C VAL A 74 -9.61 15.78 -13.40
N VAL A 75 -10.53 14.92 -13.86
CA VAL A 75 -11.23 13.95 -13.00
C VAL A 75 -10.26 12.96 -12.37
N SER A 76 -9.33 12.40 -13.15
CA SER A 76 -8.29 11.50 -12.63
C SER A 76 -7.45 12.19 -11.55
N ARG A 77 -6.92 13.38 -11.84
CA ARG A 77 -6.11 14.16 -10.90
C ARG A 77 -6.88 14.45 -9.61
N ALA A 78 -8.11 14.93 -9.72
CA ALA A 78 -8.97 15.18 -8.57
C ALA A 78 -9.17 13.88 -7.77
N PHE A 79 -9.59 12.79 -8.40
CA PHE A 79 -9.80 11.53 -7.71
C PHE A 79 -8.56 11.04 -6.94
N PHE A 80 -7.39 10.99 -7.59
CA PHE A 80 -6.15 10.50 -6.94
C PHE A 80 -5.64 11.44 -5.84
N SER A 81 -5.74 12.77 -6.01
CA SER A 81 -5.46 13.73 -4.95
C SER A 81 -6.45 13.59 -3.77
N GLY A 82 -7.72 13.31 -4.08
CA GLY A 82 -8.80 13.11 -3.12
C GLY A 82 -8.61 11.87 -2.24
N VAL A 83 -7.99 10.81 -2.76
CA VAL A 83 -7.67 9.60 -1.99
C VAL A 83 -6.28 9.63 -1.36
N GLY A 84 -5.60 10.79 -1.37
CA GLY A 84 -4.31 10.96 -0.71
C GLY A 84 -3.11 10.44 -1.49
N THR A 85 -3.23 10.28 -2.81
CA THR A 85 -2.11 9.84 -3.65
C THR A 85 -1.23 11.04 -4.05
N VAL A 86 0.09 10.87 -3.94
CA VAL A 86 1.11 11.82 -4.43
C VAL A 86 1.77 11.24 -5.68
N PRO A 87 1.97 12.06 -6.74
CA PRO A 87 2.61 11.60 -7.97
C PRO A 87 4.08 11.24 -7.73
N ILE A 88 4.51 10.14 -8.34
CA ILE A 88 5.91 9.77 -8.48
C ILE A 88 6.17 9.29 -9.91
N ASP A 89 7.32 9.69 -10.46
CA ASP A 89 7.81 9.12 -11.70
C ASP A 89 8.31 7.70 -11.44
N ARG A 90 7.65 6.72 -12.06
CA ARG A 90 8.01 5.30 -11.95
C ARG A 90 8.78 4.80 -13.19
N SER A 91 9.18 5.68 -14.11
CA SER A 91 9.90 5.33 -15.33
C SER A 91 11.42 5.41 -15.16
N GLY A 92 12.14 4.42 -15.74
CA GLY A 92 13.62 4.37 -15.73
C GLY A 92 14.27 3.87 -14.43
N GLY A 93 15.60 3.70 -14.46
CA GLY A 93 16.38 3.16 -13.33
C GLY A 93 16.41 4.04 -12.06
N LYS A 94 16.14 5.35 -12.19
CA LYS A 94 16.10 6.33 -11.08
C LYS A 94 14.75 6.41 -10.37
N ALA A 95 13.72 5.72 -10.89
CA ALA A 95 12.36 5.73 -10.34
C ALA A 95 12.27 5.26 -8.87
N SER A 96 13.06 4.25 -8.51
CA SER A 96 13.05 3.70 -7.14
C SER A 96 13.57 4.72 -6.13
N GLU A 97 14.61 5.48 -6.49
CA GLU A 97 15.21 6.49 -5.63
C GLU A 97 14.31 7.72 -5.48
N ALA A 98 13.64 8.15 -6.56
CA ALA A 98 12.66 9.22 -6.51
C ALA A 98 11.50 8.88 -5.55
N ALA A 99 10.98 7.65 -5.63
CA ALA A 99 9.93 7.17 -4.73
C ALA A 99 10.38 7.16 -3.26
N LEU A 100 11.61 6.71 -2.98
CA LEU A 100 12.20 6.73 -1.64
C LEU A 100 12.30 8.16 -1.11
N ARG A 101 12.87 9.09 -1.88
CA ARG A 101 12.99 10.50 -1.49
C ARG A 101 11.63 11.14 -1.18
N THR A 102 10.61 10.86 -1.98
CA THR A 102 9.24 11.34 -1.71
C THR A 102 8.66 10.74 -0.44
N GLY A 103 8.84 9.43 -0.22
CA GLY A 103 8.43 8.76 1.02
C GLY A 103 9.08 9.37 2.25
N LEU A 104 10.40 9.57 2.22
CA LEU A 104 11.15 10.22 3.31
C LEU A 104 10.67 11.65 3.58
N ARG A 105 10.33 12.41 2.53
CA ARG A 105 9.76 13.76 2.68
C ARG A 105 8.42 13.72 3.43
N ILE A 106 7.51 12.82 3.05
CA ILE A 106 6.20 12.63 3.71
C ILE A 106 6.40 12.31 5.21
N LEU A 107 7.37 11.44 5.52
CA LEU A 107 7.68 11.04 6.89
C LEU A 107 8.32 12.21 7.67
N ARG A 108 9.24 12.97 7.07
CA ARG A 108 9.79 14.20 7.71
C ARG A 108 8.72 15.24 8.02
N GLU A 109 7.68 15.32 7.19
CA GLU A 109 6.49 16.16 7.42
C GLU A 109 5.54 15.57 8.48
N ARG A 110 5.95 14.53 9.23
CA ARG A 110 5.21 13.86 10.30
C ARG A 110 3.88 13.25 9.84
N GLN A 111 3.80 12.84 8.57
CA GLN A 111 2.60 12.28 7.97
C GLN A 111 2.63 10.74 7.92
N VAL A 112 1.49 10.14 7.55
CA VAL A 112 1.34 8.69 7.41
C VAL A 112 1.61 8.29 5.95
N LEU A 113 2.61 7.45 5.72
CA LEU A 113 2.94 6.87 4.43
C LEU A 113 2.35 5.47 4.32
N GLY A 114 1.40 5.26 3.40
CA GLY A 114 0.95 3.95 2.97
C GLY A 114 1.86 3.40 1.88
N ILE A 115 2.42 2.21 2.10
CA ILE A 115 3.29 1.53 1.15
C ILE A 115 2.96 0.05 1.07
N TYR A 116 3.10 -0.49 -0.13
CA TYR A 116 2.91 -1.91 -0.41
C TYR A 116 4.26 -2.50 -0.86
N PRO A 117 4.99 -3.23 0.01
CA PRO A 117 6.34 -3.70 -0.28
C PRO A 117 6.45 -4.57 -1.53
N GLU A 118 5.39 -5.31 -1.89
CA GLU A 118 5.31 -6.12 -3.12
C GLU A 118 5.46 -5.28 -4.40
N GLY A 119 5.12 -3.98 -4.32
CA GLY A 119 5.25 -3.00 -5.40
C GLY A 119 4.19 -3.10 -6.52
N THR A 120 3.31 -4.11 -6.47
CA THR A 120 2.15 -4.28 -7.36
C THR A 120 1.08 -5.10 -6.66
N ARG A 121 -0.17 -5.02 -7.09
CA ARG A 121 -1.26 -5.87 -6.58
C ARG A 121 -0.95 -7.34 -6.84
N SER A 122 -1.24 -8.20 -5.89
CA SER A 122 -1.19 -9.65 -6.03
C SER A 122 -2.05 -10.10 -7.23
N PRO A 123 -1.50 -10.94 -8.13
CA PRO A 123 -2.26 -11.49 -9.26
C PRO A 123 -3.31 -12.53 -8.83
N ASP A 124 -3.10 -13.21 -7.71
CA ASP A 124 -3.86 -14.41 -7.33
C ASP A 124 -4.29 -14.43 -5.85
N GLY A 125 -4.03 -13.34 -5.11
CA GLY A 125 -4.40 -13.23 -3.70
C GLY A 125 -3.37 -13.80 -2.73
N ARG A 126 -2.21 -14.29 -3.20
CA ARG A 126 -1.07 -14.66 -2.35
C ARG A 126 -0.18 -13.47 -2.01
N LEU A 127 0.67 -13.63 -1.00
CA LEU A 127 1.63 -12.62 -0.56
C LEU A 127 2.98 -12.88 -1.23
N TYR A 128 3.52 -11.89 -1.93
CA TYR A 128 4.76 -12.02 -2.69
C TYR A 128 5.95 -11.35 -2.02
N LYS A 129 7.16 -11.68 -2.48
CA LYS A 129 8.41 -11.11 -2.01
C LYS A 129 8.40 -9.58 -2.01
N GLY A 130 8.64 -9.00 -0.83
CA GLY A 130 8.74 -7.55 -0.64
C GLY A 130 10.04 -6.97 -1.20
N LYS A 131 9.98 -5.73 -1.69
CA LYS A 131 11.15 -4.94 -2.11
C LYS A 131 11.77 -4.20 -0.93
N THR A 132 13.10 -4.07 -0.93
CA THR A 132 13.88 -3.50 0.20
C THR A 132 13.70 -2.01 0.44
N GLY A 133 13.00 -1.30 -0.45
CA GLY A 133 12.72 0.12 -0.28
C GLY A 133 11.91 0.44 0.98
N VAL A 134 11.05 -0.47 1.46
CA VAL A 134 10.32 -0.27 2.72
C VAL A 134 11.25 -0.26 3.93
N ALA A 135 12.24 -1.17 3.98
CA ALA A 135 13.25 -1.19 5.02
C ALA A 135 14.10 0.08 5.00
N ARG A 136 14.48 0.55 3.80
CA ARG A 136 15.24 1.80 3.64
C ARG A 136 14.48 2.99 4.22
N LEU A 137 13.18 3.09 3.93
CA LEU A 137 12.32 4.12 4.51
C LEU A 137 12.25 4.01 6.04
N ALA A 138 12.07 2.79 6.57
CA ALA A 138 11.97 2.55 8.01
C ALA A 138 13.25 2.99 8.75
N LEU A 139 14.42 2.56 8.28
CA LEU A 139 15.70 2.84 8.93
C LEU A 139 16.11 4.31 8.83
N GLU A 140 15.94 4.94 7.67
CA GLU A 140 16.32 6.37 7.51
C GLU A 140 15.36 7.33 8.22
N SER A 141 14.05 7.04 8.19
CA SER A 141 13.06 7.92 8.84
C SER A 141 12.92 7.67 10.34
N ARG A 142 13.31 6.48 10.81
CA ARG A 142 13.03 5.96 12.16
C ARG A 142 11.54 6.01 12.52
N ALA A 143 10.68 6.04 11.51
CA ALA A 143 9.23 6.04 11.71
C ALA A 143 8.78 4.63 12.12
N PRO A 144 7.82 4.51 13.07
CA PRO A 144 7.22 3.23 13.40
C PRO A 144 6.59 2.61 12.15
N VAL A 145 6.88 1.32 11.94
CA VAL A 145 6.29 0.53 10.87
C VAL A 145 5.14 -0.28 11.43
N ILE A 146 3.93 -0.01 10.96
CA ILE A 146 2.72 -0.75 11.31
C ILE A 146 2.38 -1.65 10.11
N PRO A 147 2.43 -2.99 10.26
CA PRO A 147 1.91 -3.87 9.25
C PRO A 147 0.39 -3.72 9.18
N TRP A 148 -0.18 -3.50 7.99
CA TRP A 148 -1.63 -3.47 7.77
C TRP A 148 -2.03 -4.52 6.70
N ALA A 149 -2.82 -5.50 7.11
CA ALA A 149 -3.27 -6.57 6.23
C ALA A 149 -4.67 -6.26 5.72
N MET A 150 -4.80 -6.12 4.40
CA MET A 150 -6.06 -6.08 3.68
C MET A 150 -6.64 -7.49 3.62
N VAL A 151 -7.92 -7.63 3.95
CA VAL A 151 -8.65 -8.90 3.99
C VAL A 151 -9.89 -8.79 3.12
N ASN A 152 -10.22 -9.83 2.36
CA ASN A 152 -11.38 -9.93 1.46
C ASN A 152 -11.41 -8.91 0.30
N THR A 153 -10.43 -8.01 0.17
CA THR A 153 -10.43 -6.99 -0.90
C THR A 153 -10.11 -7.61 -2.26
N PHE A 154 -9.34 -8.70 -2.30
CA PHE A 154 -9.10 -9.47 -3.52
C PHE A 154 -10.38 -10.12 -4.03
N GLU A 155 -11.15 -10.77 -3.16
CA GLU A 155 -12.38 -11.47 -3.49
C GLU A 155 -13.48 -10.48 -3.90
N MET A 156 -13.53 -9.33 -3.23
CA MET A 156 -14.46 -8.24 -3.51
C MET A 156 -14.18 -7.59 -4.88
N MET A 157 -12.92 -7.25 -5.17
CA MET A 157 -12.57 -6.53 -6.39
C MET A 157 -11.16 -6.91 -6.87
N PRO A 158 -10.97 -8.10 -7.47
CA PRO A 158 -9.68 -8.54 -7.97
C PRO A 158 -9.17 -7.62 -9.10
N PRO A 159 -7.85 -7.62 -9.37
CA PRO A 159 -7.28 -6.83 -10.46
C PRO A 159 -8.00 -7.08 -11.80
N GLY A 160 -8.34 -5.99 -12.51
CA GLY A 160 -9.04 -6.05 -13.80
C GLY A 160 -10.56 -5.99 -13.70
N ARG A 161 -11.15 -6.23 -12.52
CA ARG A 161 -12.59 -6.03 -12.31
C ARG A 161 -12.92 -4.56 -12.05
N LEU A 162 -13.93 -4.05 -12.76
CA LEU A 162 -14.40 -2.65 -12.62
C LEU A 162 -15.50 -2.49 -11.56
N ILE A 163 -16.39 -3.47 -11.42
CA ILE A 163 -17.53 -3.43 -10.50
C ILE A 163 -17.28 -4.40 -9.33
N PRO A 164 -17.29 -3.93 -8.06
CA PRO A 164 -17.09 -4.80 -6.90
C PRO A 164 -18.16 -5.88 -6.81
N ARG A 165 -17.81 -7.03 -6.24
CA ARG A 165 -18.79 -8.03 -5.80
C ARG A 165 -19.44 -7.55 -4.51
N PHE A 166 -20.77 -7.46 -4.51
CA PHE A 166 -21.55 -7.14 -3.32
C PHE A 166 -21.67 -8.36 -2.40
N GLY A 167 -21.92 -8.12 -1.11
CA GLY A 167 -22.01 -9.17 -0.08
C GLY A 167 -20.68 -9.63 0.51
N ILE A 168 -19.55 -9.22 -0.08
CA ILE A 168 -18.21 -9.46 0.48
C ILE A 168 -17.83 -8.27 1.36
N ARG A 169 -17.46 -8.55 2.62
CA ARG A 169 -17.07 -7.53 3.59
C ARG A 169 -15.56 -7.35 3.59
N PRO A 170 -15.02 -6.26 3.02
CA PRO A 170 -13.59 -5.97 3.07
C PRO A 170 -13.17 -5.62 4.50
N GLY A 171 -11.98 -6.07 4.89
CA GLY A 171 -11.42 -5.93 6.22
C GLY A 171 -10.01 -5.38 6.21
N VAL A 172 -9.60 -4.82 7.33
CA VAL A 172 -8.22 -4.39 7.55
C VAL A 172 -7.79 -4.76 8.96
N ARG A 173 -6.65 -5.44 9.10
CA ARG A 173 -6.00 -5.64 10.40
C ARG A 173 -4.77 -4.76 10.47
N TYR A 174 -4.62 -4.00 11.54
CA TYR A 174 -3.42 -3.21 11.82
C TYR A 174 -2.64 -3.93 12.94
N GLY A 175 -1.48 -4.47 12.61
CA GLY A 175 -0.64 -5.17 13.56
C GLY A 175 0.12 -4.23 14.50
N LYS A 176 0.86 -4.82 15.43
CA LYS A 176 1.68 -4.06 16.39
C LYS A 176 2.82 -3.33 15.67
N PRO A 177 3.28 -2.17 16.18
CA PRO A 177 4.46 -1.51 15.66
C PRO A 177 5.68 -2.43 15.70
N LEU A 178 6.38 -2.53 14.57
CA LEU A 178 7.66 -3.25 14.48
C LEU A 178 8.79 -2.30 14.89
N ASP A 179 9.71 -2.80 15.73
CA ASP A 179 10.88 -2.06 16.17
C ASP A 179 12.13 -2.49 15.40
N PHE A 180 12.75 -1.54 14.72
CA PHE A 180 13.99 -1.72 13.96
C PHE A 180 15.15 -0.92 14.54
N SER A 181 15.04 -0.45 15.78
CA SER A 181 16.06 0.36 16.46
C SER A 181 17.45 -0.28 16.44
N ARG A 182 17.53 -1.61 16.54
CA ARG A 182 18.75 -2.42 16.44
C ARG A 182 19.51 -2.30 15.11
N TYR A 183 18.86 -1.78 14.07
CA TYR A 183 19.41 -1.66 12.71
C TYR A 183 19.65 -0.19 12.29
N TYR A 184 19.46 0.78 13.17
CA TYR A 184 19.72 2.19 12.85
C TYR A 184 21.20 2.43 12.54
N GLY A 185 21.48 3.20 11.48
CA GLY A 185 22.83 3.41 10.95
C GLY A 185 23.29 2.34 9.95
N MET A 186 22.47 1.30 9.73
CA MET A 186 22.76 0.21 8.79
C MET A 186 21.90 0.29 7.51
N GLU A 187 21.32 1.46 7.19
CA GLU A 187 20.44 1.66 6.04
C GLU A 187 21.10 1.38 4.68
N ASN A 188 22.43 1.36 4.61
CA ASN A 188 23.20 1.04 3.41
C ASN A 188 23.58 -0.45 3.28
N ASP A 189 23.38 -1.25 4.33
CA ASP A 189 23.67 -2.68 4.32
C ASP A 189 22.53 -3.45 3.65
N ARG A 190 22.85 -4.13 2.53
CA ARG A 190 21.87 -4.85 1.73
C ARG A 190 21.28 -6.06 2.47
N LEU A 191 22.06 -6.74 3.31
CA LEU A 191 21.59 -7.89 4.09
C LEU A 191 20.65 -7.42 5.20
N VAL A 192 20.98 -6.32 5.87
CA VAL A 192 20.10 -5.71 6.87
C VAL A 192 18.78 -5.26 6.23
N LEU A 193 18.83 -4.56 5.10
CA LEU A 193 17.63 -4.13 4.39
C LEU A 193 16.74 -5.31 3.98
N ARG A 194 17.35 -6.43 3.55
CA ARG A 194 16.61 -7.66 3.23
C ARG A 194 15.96 -8.24 4.47
N ALA A 195 16.71 -8.42 5.56
CA ALA A 195 16.22 -8.96 6.82
C ALA A 195 15.05 -8.15 7.39
N VAL A 196 15.18 -6.81 7.45
CA VAL A 196 14.09 -5.91 7.89
C VAL A 196 12.87 -6.03 6.99
N THR A 197 13.07 -6.14 5.67
CA THR A 197 11.95 -6.33 4.75
C THR A 197 11.28 -7.67 4.98
N ASP A 198 12.03 -8.75 5.17
CA ASP A 198 11.49 -10.07 5.44
C ASP A 198 10.70 -10.09 6.75
N GLU A 199 11.18 -9.44 7.81
CA GLU A 199 10.45 -9.28 9.07
C GLU A 199 9.10 -8.57 8.87
N ILE A 200 9.06 -7.50 8.06
CA ILE A 200 7.81 -6.83 7.68
C ILE A 200 6.88 -7.78 6.91
N MET A 201 7.44 -8.54 5.96
CA MET A 201 6.65 -9.47 5.14
C MET A 201 6.11 -10.65 5.95
N TYR A 202 6.87 -11.17 6.92
CA TYR A 202 6.40 -12.23 7.82
C TYR A 202 5.30 -11.72 8.74
N ALA A 203 5.45 -10.51 9.30
CA ALA A 203 4.37 -9.89 10.07
C ALA A 203 3.09 -9.72 9.22
N LEU A 204 3.23 -9.39 7.93
CA LEU A 204 2.09 -9.35 7.00
C LEU A 204 1.51 -10.72 6.70
N MET A 205 2.36 -11.75 6.53
CA MET A 205 1.92 -13.13 6.31
C MET A 205 1.07 -13.62 7.49
N GLU A 206 1.55 -13.46 8.71
CA GLU A 206 0.83 -13.84 9.93
C GLU A 206 -0.47 -13.05 10.09
N LEU A 207 -0.43 -11.73 9.88
CA LEU A 207 -1.58 -10.85 10.06
C LEU A 207 -2.67 -11.09 9.01
N SER A 208 -2.29 -11.41 7.78
CA SER A 208 -3.20 -11.65 6.65
C SER A 208 -3.70 -13.09 6.56
N GLY A 209 -2.89 -14.06 7.00
CA GLY A 209 -3.12 -15.49 6.76
C GLY A 209 -2.87 -15.93 5.31
N GLN A 210 -2.23 -15.09 4.50
CA GLN A 210 -1.91 -15.42 3.11
C GLN A 210 -0.75 -16.40 2.99
N GLU A 211 -0.79 -17.27 1.97
CA GLU A 211 0.38 -18.04 1.53
C GLU A 211 1.48 -17.08 1.03
N TYR A 212 2.70 -17.23 1.56
CA TYR A 212 3.86 -16.48 1.11
C TYR A 212 4.58 -17.18 -0.05
N VAL A 213 4.91 -16.40 -1.08
CA VAL A 213 5.67 -16.85 -2.26
C VAL A 213 6.96 -16.05 -2.35
N ASP A 214 8.11 -16.74 -2.26
CA ASP A 214 9.43 -16.09 -2.38
C ASP A 214 9.80 -15.75 -3.84
N LYS A 215 8.93 -14.96 -4.48
CA LYS A 215 9.06 -14.45 -5.84
C LYS A 215 8.50 -13.04 -5.90
N TYR A 216 9.03 -12.21 -6.79
CA TYR A 216 8.42 -10.90 -7.02
C TYR A 216 7.12 -11.02 -7.82
N ALA A 217 6.05 -10.37 -7.34
CA ALA A 217 4.73 -10.38 -7.99
C ALA A 217 4.76 -9.94 -9.47
N ALA A 218 5.67 -9.04 -9.84
CA ALA A 218 5.84 -8.61 -11.23
C ALA A 218 6.30 -9.75 -12.15
N ALA A 219 7.21 -10.61 -11.68
CA ALA A 219 7.66 -11.78 -12.44
C ALA A 219 6.54 -12.81 -12.59
N ALA A 220 5.79 -13.08 -11.52
CA ALA A 220 4.64 -13.98 -11.55
C ALA A 220 3.54 -13.52 -12.53
N LYS A 221 3.28 -12.21 -12.60
CA LYS A 221 2.35 -11.63 -13.58
C LYS A 221 2.79 -11.85 -15.03
N THR A 222 4.07 -11.66 -15.32
CA THR A 222 4.61 -11.84 -16.68
C THR A 222 4.49 -13.29 -17.13
N GLU A 223 4.81 -14.24 -16.25
CA GLU A 223 4.67 -15.68 -16.54
C GLU A 223 3.22 -16.08 -16.78
N THR A 224 2.29 -15.62 -15.94
CA THR A 224 0.86 -15.89 -16.10
C THR A 224 0.35 -15.35 -17.45
N THR A 225 0.77 -14.13 -17.82
CA THR A 225 0.39 -13.50 -19.09
C THR A 225 0.94 -14.26 -20.28
N ARG A 226 2.19 -14.74 -20.19
CA ARG A 226 2.83 -15.54 -21.23
C ARG A 226 2.13 -16.89 -21.41
N ALA A 227 1.87 -17.60 -20.31
CA ALA A 227 1.17 -18.88 -20.35
C ALA A 227 -0.25 -18.79 -20.91
N ALA A 228 -0.96 -17.67 -20.67
CA ALA A 228 -2.28 -17.43 -21.25
C ALA A 228 -2.23 -17.20 -22.77
N ARG A 229 -1.16 -16.59 -23.29
CA ARG A 229 -0.95 -16.39 -24.73
C ARG A 229 -0.53 -17.66 -25.46
N GLU A 230 0.23 -18.54 -24.81
CA GLU A 230 0.66 -19.82 -25.39
C GLU A 230 -0.47 -20.86 -25.46
N LYS A 231 -1.58 -20.64 -24.73
CA LYS A 231 -2.79 -21.49 -24.74
C LYS A 231 -3.92 -20.95 -25.63
N SER A 232 -3.72 -19.80 -26.28
CA SER A 232 -4.68 -19.15 -27.18
C SER A 232 -4.23 -19.25 -28.63
#